data_AF-A0A2E7M6E7-F1
#
_entry.id   AF-A0A2E7M6E7-F1
#
_cell.length_a   1.000
_cell.length_b   1.000
_cell.length_c   1.000
_cell.angle_alpha   90.00
_cell.angle_beta   90.00
_cell.angle_gamma   90.00
#
_symmetry.space_group_name_H-M   'P 1'
#
loop_
_entity.id
_entity.type
_entity.pdbx_description
1 polymer ?
#
loop_
_entity_poly.entity_id
_entity_poly.type
_entity_poly.pdbx_seq_one_letter_code
_entity_poly.pdbx_strand_id
1 'polypeptide(L)'
;MHRHSLSVTVIVTLLCLALATPALAAQVNMKKVKKWPELDQVWARSLDAWMTDEELKLFLQIKTTEERKQFLVDAGYWRLWKKIDKDMVPNIIKGDVLKGMNKDEVFMCWDKPAKIRKDFRKDAYVDVLNYEFEIDRKGREFLMRKDSKTAYRNEIVTKYVYMYNGKVFDVVYAGEEEAGLATFSVDQEPTDEPAPDSDEEPAPAEEPGATDDAVESDGKPSEGTEDAE
;
A
#
# COMPACT_ATOMS: atom_id res chain seq x y z
N MET A 1 3.67 -40.00 -26.46
CA MET A 1 4.10 -39.63 -25.10
C MET A 1 5.00 -38.42 -25.16
N HIS A 2 4.68 -37.40 -24.35
CA HIS A 2 5.48 -36.20 -24.03
C HIS A 2 5.64 -35.14 -25.12
N ARG A 3 4.66 -34.23 -25.20
CA ARG A 3 4.86 -32.84 -25.64
C ARG A 3 3.92 -31.97 -24.81
N HIS A 4 4.46 -30.96 -24.13
CA HIS A 4 3.85 -29.72 -23.59
C HIS A 4 4.62 -29.28 -22.33
N SER A 5 5.83 -28.78 -22.54
CA SER A 5 6.60 -28.06 -21.51
C SER A 5 7.46 -26.99 -22.18
N LEU A 6 6.81 -26.02 -22.84
CA LEU A 6 7.51 -24.96 -23.56
C LEU A 6 6.84 -23.56 -23.46
N SER A 7 5.70 -23.42 -22.79
CA SER A 7 4.95 -22.14 -22.81
C SER A 7 5.01 -21.31 -21.53
N VAL A 8 5.52 -21.83 -20.40
CA VAL A 8 5.54 -21.08 -19.12
C VAL A 8 6.83 -20.26 -18.94
N THR A 9 7.90 -20.60 -19.66
CA THR A 9 9.22 -19.96 -19.49
C THR A 9 9.33 -18.59 -20.18
N VAL A 10 8.45 -18.27 -21.13
CA VAL A 10 8.60 -17.06 -21.96
C VAL A 10 8.09 -15.79 -21.27
N ILE A 11 7.15 -15.89 -20.33
CA ILE A 11 6.59 -14.71 -19.65
C ILE A 11 7.54 -14.17 -18.56
N VAL A 12 8.35 -15.02 -17.93
CA VAL A 12 9.37 -14.59 -16.94
C VAL A 12 10.57 -13.90 -17.61
N THR A 13 10.83 -14.15 -18.90
CA THR A 13 12.01 -13.61 -19.59
C THR A 13 11.78 -12.19 -20.14
N LEU A 14 10.54 -11.74 -20.27
CA LEU A 14 10.20 -10.40 -20.76
C LEU A 14 10.27 -9.30 -19.68
N LEU A 15 10.51 -9.68 -18.42
CA LEU A 15 10.67 -8.73 -17.30
C LEU A 15 12.14 -8.30 -17.07
N CYS A 16 13.12 -8.98 -17.68
CA CYS A 16 14.55 -8.71 -17.41
C CYS A 16 15.28 -7.86 -18.48
N LEU A 17 14.60 -7.45 -19.57
CA LEU A 17 15.26 -6.83 -20.74
C LEU A 17 15.09 -5.30 -20.86
N ALA A 18 14.72 -4.60 -19.78
CA ALA A 18 14.47 -3.15 -19.81
C ALA A 18 15.34 -2.31 -18.84
N LEU A 19 16.49 -2.81 -18.36
CA LEU A 19 17.31 -2.11 -17.35
C LEU A 19 18.66 -1.63 -17.90
N ALA A 20 18.64 -0.79 -18.92
CA ALA A 20 19.79 0.03 -19.28
C ALA A 20 19.37 1.42 -19.78
N THR A 21 18.22 1.94 -19.33
CA THR A 21 17.97 3.37 -19.46
C THR A 21 18.68 4.07 -18.30
N PRO A 22 19.57 5.06 -18.57
CA PRO A 22 20.23 5.79 -17.51
C PRO A 22 19.16 6.36 -16.58
N ALA A 23 19.34 6.12 -15.29
CA ALA A 23 18.47 6.51 -14.20
C ALA A 23 18.33 8.04 -14.14
N LEU A 24 17.53 8.59 -15.04
CA LEU A 24 16.83 9.82 -14.79
C LEU A 24 15.91 9.52 -13.60
N ALA A 25 16.32 10.02 -12.44
CA ALA A 25 15.46 10.25 -11.29
C ALA A 25 14.33 11.19 -11.74
N ALA A 26 13.37 10.63 -12.48
CA ALA A 26 12.20 11.32 -12.93
C ALA A 26 11.42 11.66 -11.67
N GLN A 27 11.55 12.91 -11.24
CA GLN A 27 10.73 13.48 -10.19
C GLN A 27 9.28 13.19 -10.55
N VAL A 28 8.64 12.39 -9.73
CA VAL A 28 7.24 12.02 -9.88
C VAL A 28 6.44 13.30 -10.04
N ASN A 29 5.77 13.44 -11.19
CA ASN A 29 4.98 14.62 -11.44
C ASN A 29 3.68 14.51 -10.64
N MET A 30 3.70 15.00 -9.39
CA MET A 30 2.56 15.01 -8.48
C MET A 30 1.31 15.67 -9.10
N LYS A 31 1.44 16.51 -10.13
CA LYS A 31 0.29 17.07 -10.85
C LYS A 31 -0.50 16.01 -11.64
N LYS A 32 0.15 14.94 -12.08
CA LYS A 32 -0.52 13.82 -12.78
C LYS A 32 -1.33 12.97 -11.81
N VAL A 33 -0.78 12.73 -10.62
CA VAL A 33 -1.44 11.94 -9.55
C VAL A 33 -2.76 12.58 -9.12
N LYS A 34 -2.83 13.92 -9.05
CA LYS A 34 -4.06 14.65 -8.69
C LYS A 34 -5.29 14.36 -9.59
N LYS A 35 -5.10 13.84 -10.79
CA LYS A 35 -6.19 13.52 -11.73
C LYS A 35 -6.63 12.06 -11.66
N TRP A 36 -5.97 11.22 -10.86
CA TRP A 36 -6.32 9.82 -10.72
C TRP A 36 -7.61 9.65 -9.90
N PRO A 37 -8.28 8.49 -10.00
CA PRO A 37 -9.28 8.10 -9.03
C PRO A 37 -8.75 8.28 -7.61
N GLU A 38 -9.61 8.73 -6.69
CA GLU A 38 -9.23 9.02 -5.31
C GLU A 38 -8.54 7.83 -4.64
N LEU A 39 -9.06 6.62 -4.86
CA LEU A 39 -8.53 5.40 -4.27
C LEU A 39 -7.09 5.09 -4.74
N ASP A 40 -6.77 5.37 -6.01
CA ASP A 40 -5.41 5.18 -6.53
C ASP A 40 -4.43 6.17 -5.91
N GLN A 41 -4.88 7.40 -5.64
CA GLN A 41 -4.09 8.39 -4.91
C GLN A 41 -3.85 7.96 -3.46
N VAL A 42 -4.88 7.37 -2.83
CA VAL A 42 -4.76 6.80 -1.49
C VAL A 42 -3.77 5.65 -1.48
N TRP A 43 -3.85 4.68 -2.39
CA TRP A 43 -2.87 3.58 -2.45
C TRP A 43 -1.45 4.08 -2.69
N ALA A 44 -1.27 5.05 -3.60
CA ALA A 44 0.04 5.64 -3.85
C ALA A 44 0.64 6.27 -2.59
N ARG A 45 -0.17 7.02 -1.82
CA ARG A 45 0.27 7.66 -0.57
C ARG A 45 0.47 6.64 0.54
N SER A 46 -0.51 5.79 0.77
CA SER A 46 -0.55 4.86 1.90
C SER A 46 0.54 3.82 1.80
N LEU A 47 0.85 3.32 0.60
CA LEU A 47 1.84 2.25 0.43
C LEU A 47 3.26 2.75 0.12
N ASP A 48 3.45 4.07 -0.06
CA ASP A 48 4.77 4.73 -0.22
C ASP A 48 5.73 4.30 0.90
N ALA A 49 5.22 4.22 2.13
CA ALA A 49 5.98 3.82 3.30
C ALA A 49 6.69 2.46 3.16
N TRP A 50 6.17 1.53 2.35
CA TRP A 50 6.74 0.18 2.18
C TRP A 50 7.41 -0.05 0.84
N MET A 51 7.14 0.79 -0.16
CA MET A 51 7.74 0.67 -1.49
C MET A 51 9.17 1.23 -1.49
N THR A 52 10.02 0.67 -2.33
CA THR A 52 11.25 1.32 -2.75
C THR A 52 10.96 2.46 -3.74
N ASP A 53 11.88 3.41 -3.89
CA ASP A 53 11.76 4.51 -4.86
C ASP A 53 11.55 3.99 -6.30
N GLU A 54 12.12 2.83 -6.64
CA GLU A 54 11.98 2.19 -7.95
C GLU A 54 10.58 1.61 -8.15
N GLU A 55 10.07 0.87 -7.17
CA GLU A 55 8.71 0.33 -7.19
C GLU A 55 7.66 1.42 -7.21
N LEU A 56 7.81 2.47 -6.39
CA LEU A 56 6.92 3.61 -6.41
C LEU A 56 6.93 4.27 -7.78
N LYS A 57 8.11 4.48 -8.38
CA LYS A 57 8.23 5.04 -9.73
C LYS A 57 7.52 4.17 -10.77
N LEU A 58 7.64 2.84 -10.70
CA LEU A 58 6.93 1.90 -11.57
C LEU A 58 5.42 1.99 -11.36
N PHE A 59 4.96 1.93 -10.12
CA PHE A 59 3.55 2.07 -9.74
C PHE A 59 2.95 3.35 -10.33
N LEU A 60 3.70 4.45 -10.28
CA LEU A 60 3.22 5.73 -10.77
C LEU A 60 3.18 5.85 -12.30
N GLN A 61 3.84 4.95 -13.03
CA GLN A 61 3.80 4.87 -14.50
C GLN A 61 2.64 4.02 -15.01
N ILE A 62 2.10 3.12 -14.18
CA ILE A 62 0.92 2.33 -14.50
C ILE A 62 -0.26 3.28 -14.77
N LYS A 63 -1.10 2.96 -15.75
CA LYS A 63 -2.16 3.85 -16.23
C LYS A 63 -3.52 3.55 -15.63
N THR A 64 -3.85 2.27 -15.48
CA THR A 64 -5.19 1.82 -15.05
C THR A 64 -5.21 1.42 -13.57
N THR A 65 -6.39 1.48 -12.95
CA THR A 65 -6.60 1.13 -11.53
C THR A 65 -6.38 -0.37 -11.29
N GLU A 66 -6.76 -1.18 -12.24
CA GLU A 66 -6.71 -2.64 -12.21
C GLU A 66 -5.26 -3.13 -12.29
N GLU A 67 -4.47 -2.56 -13.21
CA GLU A 67 -3.03 -2.83 -13.28
C GLU A 67 -2.30 -2.35 -12.01
N ARG A 68 -2.70 -1.20 -11.43
CA ARG A 68 -2.13 -0.72 -10.16
C ARG A 68 -2.42 -1.70 -9.04
N LYS A 69 -3.66 -2.15 -8.91
CA LYS A 69 -4.05 -3.15 -7.92
C LYS A 69 -3.30 -4.46 -8.13
N GLN A 70 -3.17 -4.93 -9.37
CA GLN A 70 -2.43 -6.16 -9.67
C GLN A 70 -0.95 -6.02 -9.28
N PHE A 71 -0.32 -4.89 -9.57
CA PHE A 71 1.03 -4.60 -9.10
C PHE A 71 1.15 -4.70 -7.57
N LEU A 72 0.20 -4.14 -6.83
CA LEU A 72 0.19 -4.24 -5.36
C LEU A 72 0.01 -5.68 -4.87
N VAL A 73 -0.76 -6.49 -5.60
CA VAL A 73 -0.95 -7.92 -5.28
C VAL A 73 0.35 -8.68 -5.51
N ASP A 74 0.97 -8.51 -6.68
CA ASP A 74 2.19 -9.22 -7.09
C ASP A 74 3.39 -8.86 -6.21
N ALA A 75 3.50 -7.59 -5.84
CA ALA A 75 4.53 -7.10 -4.92
C ALA A 75 4.23 -7.41 -3.44
N GLY A 76 3.07 -7.97 -3.11
CA GLY A 76 2.67 -8.36 -1.76
C GLY A 76 2.15 -7.24 -0.86
N TYR A 77 2.20 -5.98 -1.29
CA TYR A 77 1.69 -4.82 -0.55
C TYR A 77 0.17 -4.86 -0.32
N TRP A 78 -0.59 -5.52 -1.21
CA TRP A 78 -2.04 -5.64 -1.08
C TRP A 78 -2.47 -6.36 0.21
N ARG A 79 -1.61 -7.24 0.75
CA ARG A 79 -1.85 -7.92 2.02
C ARG A 79 -1.91 -6.95 3.20
N LEU A 80 -1.14 -5.86 3.15
CA LEU A 80 -1.18 -4.80 4.16
C LEU A 80 -2.53 -4.09 4.11
N TRP A 81 -2.99 -3.72 2.91
CA TRP A 81 -4.29 -3.07 2.73
C TRP A 81 -5.47 -3.91 3.22
N LYS A 82 -5.44 -5.23 2.98
CA LYS A 82 -6.49 -6.15 3.44
C LYS A 82 -6.54 -6.34 4.96
N LYS A 83 -5.42 -6.10 5.66
CA LYS A 83 -5.34 -6.24 7.13
C LYS A 83 -5.86 -5.02 7.89
N ILE A 84 -6.07 -3.91 7.19
CA ILE A 84 -6.65 -2.70 7.77
C ILE A 84 -8.07 -3.00 8.24
N ASP A 85 -8.41 -2.52 9.44
CA ASP A 85 -9.78 -2.56 9.91
C ASP A 85 -10.71 -1.75 8.99
N LYS A 86 -11.83 -2.35 8.58
CA LYS A 86 -12.81 -1.72 7.68
C LYS A 86 -13.30 -0.37 8.22
N ASP A 87 -13.36 -0.23 9.54
CA ASP A 87 -13.80 1.00 10.20
C ASP A 87 -12.73 2.11 10.15
N MET A 88 -11.46 1.74 9.96
CA MET A 88 -10.34 2.67 9.83
C MET A 88 -10.12 3.14 8.38
N VAL A 89 -10.57 2.37 7.38
CA VAL A 89 -10.38 2.70 5.94
C VAL A 89 -10.85 4.12 5.58
N PRO A 90 -12.02 4.63 6.01
CA PRO A 90 -12.44 6.00 5.70
C PRO A 90 -11.47 7.06 6.24
N ASN A 91 -10.87 6.80 7.40
CA ASN A 91 -9.92 7.71 8.03
C ASN A 91 -8.57 7.67 7.29
N ILE A 92 -8.15 6.48 6.84
CA ILE A 92 -6.96 6.34 5.98
C ILE A 92 -7.14 7.09 4.67
N ILE A 93 -8.31 6.97 4.02
CA ILE A 93 -8.62 7.70 2.79
C ILE A 93 -8.49 9.22 3.01
N LYS A 94 -9.02 9.74 4.13
CA LYS A 94 -8.90 11.16 4.50
C LYS A 94 -7.50 11.57 4.94
N GLY A 95 -6.71 10.63 5.44
CA GLY A 95 -5.41 10.89 6.07
C GLY A 95 -5.52 11.36 7.52
N ASP A 96 -6.59 10.99 8.21
CA ASP A 96 -6.81 11.30 9.62
C ASP A 96 -6.26 10.16 10.49
N VAL A 97 -5.42 10.48 11.47
CA VAL A 97 -4.96 9.53 12.49
C VAL A 97 -5.84 9.65 13.72
N LEU A 98 -6.42 8.52 14.15
CA LEU A 98 -7.34 8.45 15.28
C LEU A 98 -6.83 7.50 16.38
N LYS A 99 -7.41 7.64 17.58
CA LYS A 99 -7.20 6.69 18.68
C LYS A 99 -7.69 5.30 18.27
N GLY A 100 -6.98 4.26 18.70
CA GLY A 100 -7.25 2.87 18.34
C GLY A 100 -6.62 2.41 17.01
N MET A 101 -6.03 3.32 16.22
CA MET A 101 -5.28 2.91 15.04
C MET A 101 -4.02 2.12 15.42
N ASN A 102 -3.69 1.10 14.65
CA ASN A 102 -2.42 0.40 14.76
C ASN A 102 -1.31 1.16 14.00
N LYS A 103 -0.06 0.72 14.16
CA LYS A 103 1.11 1.40 13.58
C LYS A 103 1.06 1.45 12.04
N ASP A 104 0.62 0.37 11.40
CA ASP A 104 0.54 0.30 9.95
C ASP A 104 -0.55 1.24 9.42
N GLU A 105 -1.68 1.36 10.11
CA GLU A 105 -2.76 2.31 9.79
C GLU A 105 -2.27 3.77 9.90
N VAL A 106 -1.49 4.08 10.94
CA VAL A 106 -0.85 5.41 11.07
C VAL A 106 0.10 5.67 9.91
N PHE A 107 0.89 4.67 9.49
CA PHE A 107 1.80 4.80 8.36
C PHE A 107 1.05 4.96 7.03
N MET A 108 -0.13 4.34 6.89
CA MET A 108 -0.98 4.53 5.71
C MET A 108 -1.57 5.96 5.65
N CYS A 109 -1.77 6.61 6.80
CA CYS A 109 -2.20 7.99 6.86
C CYS A 109 -1.05 8.97 6.60
N TRP A 110 0.04 8.85 7.37
CA TRP A 110 1.09 9.86 7.53
C TRP A 110 2.50 9.37 7.19
N ASP A 111 2.64 8.25 6.48
CA ASP A 111 3.94 7.65 6.14
C ASP A 111 4.78 7.30 7.39
N LYS A 112 6.05 6.97 7.19
CA LYS A 112 7.03 6.73 8.25
C LYS A 112 7.36 8.04 8.97
N PRO A 113 7.39 8.03 10.31
CA PRO A 113 7.75 9.20 11.09
C PRO A 113 9.22 9.58 10.89
N ALA A 114 9.55 10.84 11.12
CA ALA A 114 10.93 11.33 11.10
C ALA A 114 11.78 10.65 12.18
N LYS A 115 11.17 10.35 13.34
CA LYS A 115 11.82 9.68 14.46
C LYS A 115 10.83 8.80 15.22
N ILE A 116 11.30 7.64 15.67
CA ILE A 116 10.60 6.78 16.63
C ILE A 116 11.42 6.73 17.90
N ARG A 117 10.79 6.93 19.05
CA ARG A 117 11.44 6.76 20.36
C ARG A 117 10.54 5.94 21.29
N LYS A 118 11.17 5.27 22.26
CA LYS A 118 10.48 4.61 23.36
C LYS A 118 10.61 5.47 24.60
N ASP A 119 9.49 5.77 25.22
CA ASP A 119 9.43 6.45 26.51
C ASP A 119 8.89 5.47 27.56
N PHE A 120 9.38 5.56 28.80
CA PHE A 120 8.81 4.83 29.93
C PHE A 120 7.95 5.78 30.76
N ARG A 121 6.65 5.46 30.90
CA ARG A 121 5.63 6.33 31.50
C ARG A 121 4.60 5.49 32.26
N LYS A 122 4.26 5.93 33.48
CA LYS A 122 3.28 5.26 34.35
C LYS A 122 3.47 3.73 34.37
N ASP A 123 4.72 3.30 34.55
CA ASP A 123 5.13 1.88 34.60
C ASP A 123 4.95 1.06 33.30
N ALA A 124 4.75 1.73 32.16
CA ALA A 124 4.63 1.11 30.84
C ALA A 124 5.60 1.74 29.81
N TYR A 125 6.01 0.96 28.81
CA TYR A 125 6.70 1.49 27.64
C TYR A 125 5.67 1.96 26.62
N VAL A 126 5.85 3.20 26.14
CA VAL A 126 5.06 3.79 25.06
C VAL A 126 5.96 4.10 23.87
N ASP A 127 5.50 3.79 22.67
CA ASP A 127 6.16 4.22 21.45
C ASP A 127 5.67 5.63 21.11
N VAL A 128 6.60 6.54 20.80
CA VAL A 128 6.31 7.90 20.38
C VAL A 128 6.82 8.10 18.96
N LEU A 129 5.90 8.32 18.04
CA LEU A 129 6.18 8.60 16.64
C LEU A 129 6.18 10.11 16.44
N ASN A 130 7.29 10.66 15.94
CA ASN A 130 7.45 12.08 15.68
C ASN A 130 7.21 12.35 14.18
N TYR A 131 6.20 13.15 13.89
CA TYR A 131 5.86 13.62 12.56
C TYR A 131 6.07 15.13 12.45
N GLU A 132 6.66 15.56 11.35
CA GLU A 132 6.84 16.97 11.01
C GLU A 132 5.86 17.34 9.90
N PHE A 133 5.18 18.47 10.06
CA PHE A 133 4.21 18.99 9.12
C PHE A 133 4.57 20.43 8.73
N GLU A 134 4.32 20.76 7.48
CA GLU A 134 4.37 22.13 6.99
C GLU A 134 2.98 22.74 6.99
N ILE A 135 2.86 23.95 7.52
CA ILE A 135 1.66 24.79 7.39
C ILE A 135 1.95 25.86 6.34
N ASP A 136 1.20 25.81 5.23
CA ASP A 136 1.33 26.86 4.21
C ASP A 136 0.70 28.19 4.66
N ARG A 137 0.93 29.24 3.89
CA ARG A 137 0.35 30.58 4.13
C ARG A 137 -1.18 30.62 4.14
N LYS A 138 -1.87 29.55 3.72
CA LYS A 138 -3.33 29.41 3.75
C LYS A 138 -3.80 28.60 4.95
N GLY A 139 -2.91 28.22 5.86
CA GLY A 139 -3.21 27.39 7.02
C GLY A 139 -3.42 25.91 6.67
N ARG A 140 -3.03 25.46 5.46
CA ARG A 140 -3.15 24.05 5.09
C ARG A 140 -1.93 23.30 5.59
N GLU A 141 -2.20 22.28 6.38
CA GLU A 141 -1.21 21.39 6.92
C GLU A 141 -0.96 20.21 5.97
N PHE A 142 0.29 19.84 5.77
CA PHE A 142 0.68 18.64 5.03
C PHE A 142 1.98 18.06 5.58
N LEU A 143 2.11 16.73 5.50
CA LEU A 143 3.29 16.03 6.00
C LEU A 143 4.55 16.54 5.29
N MET A 144 5.59 16.85 6.08
CA MET A 144 6.87 17.32 5.58
C MET A 144 7.61 16.18 4.88
N ARG A 145 7.86 16.35 3.57
CA ARG A 145 8.70 15.41 2.79
C ARG A 145 10.16 15.82 2.85
N LYS A 146 11.07 14.83 2.79
CA LYS A 146 12.53 15.05 2.78
C LYS A 146 13.00 15.95 1.63
N ASP A 147 12.27 15.95 0.51
CA ASP A 147 12.57 16.72 -0.69
C ASP A 147 11.74 18.03 -0.80
N SER A 148 11.10 18.46 0.29
CA SER A 148 10.27 19.66 0.26
C SER A 148 11.09 20.91 -0.04
N LYS A 149 10.75 21.55 -1.16
CA LYS A 149 11.33 22.84 -1.57
C LYS A 149 10.64 24.02 -0.88
N THR A 150 9.56 23.80 -0.14
CA THR A 150 8.77 24.87 0.49
C THR A 150 9.00 25.01 1.98
N ALA A 151 9.67 24.04 2.60
CA ALA A 151 9.93 24.01 4.04
C ALA A 151 10.49 25.33 4.59
N TYR A 152 11.41 25.99 3.88
CA TYR A 152 12.01 27.26 4.34
C TYR A 152 11.05 28.47 4.39
N ARG A 153 9.86 28.37 3.80
CA ARG A 153 8.87 29.46 3.75
C ARG A 153 7.63 29.18 4.58
N ASN A 154 7.48 27.95 5.05
CA ASN A 154 6.30 27.47 5.76
C ASN A 154 6.64 27.33 7.24
N GLU A 155 5.60 27.39 8.07
CA GLU A 155 5.74 27.05 9.48
C GLU A 155 5.88 25.53 9.60
N ILE A 156 6.81 25.07 10.44
CA ILE A 156 6.99 23.65 10.73
C ILE A 156 6.38 23.39 12.09
N VAL A 157 5.40 22.48 12.14
CA VAL A 157 4.82 21.98 13.37
C VAL A 157 5.15 20.50 13.54
N THR A 158 5.34 20.08 14.78
CA THR A 158 5.61 18.68 15.10
C THR A 158 4.39 18.09 15.79
N LYS A 159 3.96 16.91 15.34
CA LYS A 159 2.94 16.09 15.99
C LYS A 159 3.57 14.83 16.56
N TYR A 160 3.18 14.49 17.78
CA TYR A 160 3.54 13.25 18.43
C TYR A 160 2.33 12.31 18.45
N VAL A 161 2.50 11.13 17.87
CA VAL A 161 1.54 10.03 18.00
C VAL A 161 2.07 9.10 19.08
N TYR A 162 1.32 9.00 20.17
CA TYR A 162 1.65 8.11 21.28
C TYR A 162 0.91 6.79 21.14
N MET A 163 1.67 5.70 21.22
CA MET A 163 1.15 4.34 21.11
C MET A 163 1.45 3.52 22.36
N TYR A 164 0.48 2.71 22.74
CA TYR A 164 0.58 1.72 23.81
C TYR A 164 -0.06 0.41 23.32
N ASN A 165 0.58 -0.73 23.59
CA ASN A 165 0.16 -2.04 23.08
C ASN A 165 -0.12 -2.06 21.56
N GLY A 166 0.70 -1.34 20.79
CA GLY A 166 0.59 -1.27 19.33
C GLY A 166 -0.57 -0.42 18.80
N LYS A 167 -1.27 0.31 19.67
CA LYS A 167 -2.45 1.13 19.34
C LYS A 167 -2.24 2.59 19.72
N VAL A 168 -2.73 3.52 18.90
CA VAL A 168 -2.70 4.95 19.19
C VAL A 168 -3.62 5.25 20.37
N PHE A 169 -3.11 5.89 21.41
CA PHE A 169 -3.96 6.39 22.50
C PHE A 169 -4.06 7.92 22.50
N ASP A 170 -3.10 8.63 21.92
CA ASP A 170 -3.20 10.08 21.76
C ASP A 170 -2.36 10.64 20.60
N VAL A 171 -2.77 11.80 20.12
CA VAL A 171 -2.06 12.60 19.12
C VAL A 171 -2.05 14.05 19.58
N VAL A 172 -0.87 14.63 19.75
CA VAL A 172 -0.71 15.99 20.29
C VAL A 172 0.34 16.78 19.52
N TYR A 173 0.24 18.11 19.53
CA TYR A 173 1.29 18.97 19.00
C TYR A 173 2.47 19.07 19.97
N ALA A 174 3.63 19.45 19.45
CA ALA A 174 4.75 19.84 20.30
C ALA A 174 4.39 21.06 21.15
N GLY A 175 4.71 21.00 22.45
CA GLY A 175 4.24 21.92 23.47
C GLY A 175 2.98 21.45 24.24
N GLU A 176 2.26 20.44 23.74
CA GLU A 176 1.06 19.86 24.37
C GLU A 176 1.31 18.45 24.93
N GLU A 177 2.57 18.04 25.07
CA GLU A 177 2.93 16.67 25.47
C GLU A 177 2.40 16.32 26.86
N GLU A 178 2.44 17.26 27.81
CA GLU A 178 1.93 17.03 29.16
C GLU A 178 0.42 16.74 29.17
N ALA A 179 -0.35 17.42 28.32
CA ALA A 179 -1.79 17.17 28.19
C ALA A 179 -2.06 15.78 27.62
N GLY A 180 -1.30 15.36 26.59
CA GLY A 180 -1.43 14.03 26.02
C GLY A 180 -1.08 12.92 27.00
N LEU A 181 -0.10 13.14 27.87
CA LEU A 181 0.29 12.18 28.90
C LEU A 181 -0.71 12.11 30.07
N ALA A 182 -1.47 13.17 30.31
CA ALA A 182 -2.51 13.18 31.34
C ALA A 182 -3.63 12.18 31.00
N THR A 183 -3.94 11.98 29.72
CA THR A 183 -5.01 11.07 29.26
C THR A 183 -4.62 9.59 29.33
N PHE A 184 -3.32 9.27 29.42
CA PHE A 184 -2.84 7.89 29.46
C PHE A 184 -3.22 7.20 30.77
N SER A 185 -3.93 6.08 30.72
CA SER A 185 -4.19 5.21 31.87
C SER A 185 -3.82 3.77 31.53
N VAL A 186 -3.00 3.13 32.37
CA VAL A 186 -2.61 1.72 32.17
C VAL A 186 -3.78 0.77 32.43
N ASP A 187 -4.75 1.20 33.25
CA ASP A 187 -5.93 0.41 33.61
C ASP A 187 -6.99 0.33 32.50
N GLN A 188 -6.75 0.93 31.33
CA GLN A 188 -7.55 0.58 30.15
C GLN A 188 -7.16 -0.85 29.76
N GLU A 189 -7.95 -1.81 30.25
CA GLU A 189 -7.91 -3.18 29.75
C GLU A 189 -7.91 -3.11 28.22
N PRO A 190 -6.97 -3.79 27.54
CA PRO A 190 -7.03 -3.90 26.10
C PRO A 190 -8.44 -4.41 25.79
N THR A 191 -9.18 -3.67 24.97
CA THR A 191 -10.44 -4.18 24.45
C THR A 191 -10.04 -5.43 23.67
N ASP A 192 -10.14 -6.59 24.31
CA ASP A 192 -9.98 -7.90 23.70
C ASP A 192 -11.19 -8.12 22.78
N GLU A 193 -11.33 -7.26 21.78
CA GLU A 193 -12.02 -7.66 20.58
C GLU A 193 -11.14 -8.77 19.99
N PRO A 194 -11.64 -10.02 19.97
CA PRO A 194 -10.88 -11.12 19.41
C PRO A 194 -10.51 -10.69 18.00
N ALA A 195 -9.20 -10.68 17.72
CA ALA A 195 -8.71 -10.43 16.38
C ALA A 195 -9.55 -11.31 15.44
N PRO A 196 -10.15 -10.75 14.37
CA PRO A 196 -10.92 -11.57 13.45
C PRO A 196 -10.00 -12.70 13.00
N ASP A 197 -10.41 -13.95 13.28
CA ASP A 197 -9.70 -15.18 12.94
C ASP A 197 -9.26 -15.05 11.48
N SER A 198 -7.98 -14.73 11.28
CA SER A 198 -7.43 -14.40 9.97
C SER A 198 -6.88 -15.65 9.28
N ASP A 199 -7.18 -16.82 9.85
CA ASP A 199 -6.77 -18.14 9.39
C ASP A 199 -7.82 -18.83 8.50
N GLU A 200 -8.79 -18.09 7.98
CA GLU A 200 -9.45 -18.54 6.74
C GLU A 200 -8.49 -18.27 5.58
N GLU A 201 -7.47 -19.14 5.46
CA GLU A 201 -6.69 -19.26 4.23
C GLU A 201 -7.68 -19.29 3.07
N PRO A 202 -7.56 -18.39 2.08
CA PRO A 202 -8.39 -18.51 0.89
C PRO A 202 -8.11 -19.89 0.32
N ALA A 203 -9.16 -20.72 0.24
CA ALA A 203 -9.09 -22.03 -0.36
C ALA A 203 -8.28 -21.93 -1.66
N PRO A 204 -7.30 -22.82 -1.89
CA PRO A 204 -6.49 -22.80 -3.10
C PRO A 204 -7.45 -22.69 -4.28
N ALA A 205 -7.28 -21.64 -5.08
CA ALA A 205 -8.10 -21.42 -6.26
C ALA A 205 -8.07 -22.72 -7.06
N GLU A 206 -9.22 -23.40 -7.15
CA GLU A 206 -9.36 -24.59 -7.99
C GLU A 206 -8.90 -24.17 -9.39
N GLU A 207 -7.81 -24.78 -9.85
CA GLU A 207 -7.39 -24.63 -11.23
C GLU A 207 -8.60 -25.00 -12.10
N PRO A 208 -8.98 -24.16 -13.08
CA PRO A 208 -10.04 -24.53 -14.01
C PRO A 208 -9.60 -25.81 -14.72
N GLY A 209 -10.20 -26.92 -14.32
CA GLY A 209 -9.98 -28.22 -14.91
C GLY A 209 -10.16 -28.10 -16.43
N ALA A 210 -9.09 -28.39 -17.15
CA ALA A 210 -9.12 -28.54 -18.59
C ALA A 210 -10.11 -29.67 -18.93
N THR A 211 -11.31 -29.29 -19.37
CA THR A 211 -12.19 -30.20 -20.10
C THR A 211 -11.60 -30.38 -21.49
N ASP A 212 -10.75 -31.40 -21.62
CA ASP A 212 -10.37 -31.98 -22.91
C ASP A 212 -11.58 -32.73 -23.49
N ASP A 213 -12.49 -32.00 -24.13
CA ASP A 213 -13.44 -32.61 -25.08
C ASP A 213 -12.73 -32.74 -26.43
N ALA A 214 -12.19 -33.93 -26.63
CA ALA A 214 -11.63 -34.42 -27.88
C ALA A 214 -12.71 -34.42 -28.97
N VAL A 215 -12.58 -33.51 -29.94
CA VAL A 215 -13.29 -33.59 -31.22
C VAL A 215 -12.62 -34.68 -32.06
N GLU A 216 -13.25 -35.85 -32.07
CA GLU A 216 -12.93 -36.98 -32.95
C GLU A 216 -13.34 -36.60 -34.38
N SER A 217 -12.40 -36.08 -35.17
CA SER A 217 -12.60 -35.84 -36.61
C SER A 217 -12.25 -37.12 -37.38
N ASP A 218 -13.25 -37.96 -37.58
CA ASP A 218 -13.15 -39.10 -38.50
C ASP A 218 -13.09 -38.58 -39.94
N GLY A 219 -12.00 -38.91 -40.61
CA GLY A 219 -11.75 -38.55 -42.00
C GLY A 219 -12.63 -39.33 -42.97
N LYS A 220 -13.09 -38.65 -44.02
CA LYS A 220 -13.51 -39.30 -45.26
C LYS A 220 -12.89 -38.57 -46.45
N PRO A 221 -11.95 -39.19 -47.18
CA PRO A 221 -11.56 -38.69 -48.50
C PRO A 221 -12.54 -39.25 -49.52
N SER A 222 -13.15 -38.38 -50.34
CA SER A 222 -13.73 -38.80 -51.61
C SER A 222 -13.01 -38.08 -52.73
N GLU A 223 -12.26 -38.87 -53.50
CA GLU A 223 -11.88 -38.62 -54.87
C GLU A 223 -13.07 -38.09 -55.69
N GLY A 224 -12.78 -37.13 -56.56
CA GLY A 224 -13.72 -36.57 -57.52
C GLY A 224 -12.96 -35.87 -58.63
N THR A 225 -12.58 -36.68 -59.60
CA THR A 225 -11.99 -36.40 -60.91
C THR A 225 -12.93 -35.57 -61.81
N GLU A 226 -12.37 -35.05 -62.92
CA GLU A 226 -13.02 -34.59 -64.16
C GLU A 226 -13.75 -33.23 -64.11
N ASP A 227 -13.67 -32.33 -65.09
CA ASP A 227 -12.99 -32.33 -66.37
C ASP A 227 -12.91 -30.89 -66.91
N ALA A 228 -12.07 -30.71 -67.93
CA ALA A 228 -11.95 -29.52 -68.74
C ALA A 228 -13.20 -29.23 -69.60
N GLU A 229 -13.55 -27.96 -69.76
CA GLU A 229 -13.53 -27.19 -71.03
C GLU A 229 -14.01 -25.75 -70.81
#